data_AF-A0A376MLZ3-F1
#
_entry.id   AF-A0A376MLZ3-F1
#
_cell.length_a   1.000
_cell.length_b   1.000
_cell.length_c   1.000
_cell.angle_alpha   90.00
_cell.angle_beta   90.00
_cell.angle_gamma   90.00
#
_symmetry.space_group_name_H-M   'P 1'
#
loop_
_entity.id
_entity.type
_entity.pdbx_description
1 polymer ?
#
loop_
_entity_poly.entity_id
_entity_poly.type
_entity_poly.pdbx_seq_one_letter_code
_entity_poly.pdbx_strand_id
1 'polypeptide(L)' 'MANYFNTLNLRQQLAQLGKCRFMGRDEFARWRELPSG' A
#
# COMPACT_ATOMS: atom_id res chain seq x y z
N MET A 1 -21.16 -8.90 6.33
CA MET A 1 -19.83 -8.88 5.68
C MET A 1 -19.29 -7.46 5.75
N ALA A 2 -18.50 -7.13 6.78
CA ALA A 2 -17.92 -5.80 6.91
C ALA A 2 -16.55 -5.78 6.22
N ASN A 3 -16.38 -4.91 5.22
CA ASN A 3 -15.11 -4.75 4.52
C ASN A 3 -14.08 -4.12 5.49
N TYR A 4 -12.81 -4.53 5.43
CA TYR A 4 -11.76 -4.00 6.32
C TYR A 4 -11.69 -2.46 6.30
N PHE A 5 -11.98 -1.88 5.14
CA PHE A 5 -12.04 -0.44 4.97
C PHE A 5 -13.14 0.24 5.81
N ASN A 6 -14.28 -0.43 5.98
CA ASN A 6 -15.45 0.10 6.68
C ASN A 6 -15.33 -0.03 8.21
N THR A 7 -14.36 -0.78 8.72
CA THR A 7 -14.06 -0.84 10.17
C THR A 7 -13.09 0.27 10.61
N LEU A 8 -12.49 1.00 9.67
CA LEU A 8 -11.58 2.10 9.94
C LEU A 8 -12.33 3.41 10.18
N ASN A 9 -11.79 4.24 11.06
CA ASN A 9 -12.32 5.60 11.24
C ASN A 9 -12.00 6.50 10.03
N LEU A 10 -12.75 7.59 9.86
CA LEU A 10 -12.62 8.50 8.70
C LEU A 10 -11.18 8.99 8.49
N ARG A 11 -10.43 9.25 9.57
CA ARG A 11 -9.02 9.67 9.50
C ARG A 11 -8.12 8.57 8.93
N GLN A 12 -8.33 7.32 9.33
CA GLN A 12 -7.59 6.17 8.81
C GLN A 12 -7.95 5.87 7.36
N GLN A 13 -9.23 6.02 6.98
CA GLN A 13 -9.68 5.88 5.60
C GLN A 13 -8.99 6.92 4.69
N LEU A 14 -9.00 8.19 5.09
CA LEU A 14 -8.32 9.27 4.36
C LEU A 14 -6.80 9.05 4.29
N ALA A 15 -6.17 8.58 5.36
CA ALA A 15 -4.75 8.27 5.36
C ALA A 15 -4.40 7.12 4.41
N GLN A 16 -5.29 6.16 4.18
CA GLN A 16 -5.09 5.11 3.18
C GLN A 16 -5.35 5.61 1.76
N LEU A 17 -6.38 6.43 1.55
CA LEU A 17 -6.68 7.02 0.24
C LEU A 17 -5.61 8.02 -0.21
N GLY A 18 -4.98 8.74 0.72
CA GLY A 18 -3.90 9.69 0.46
C GLY A 18 -2.52 9.05 0.24
N LYS A 19 -2.38 7.72 0.35
CA LYS A 19 -1.11 7.04 0.03
C LYS A 19 -0.95 6.93 -1.48
N CYS A 20 -0.48 8.01 -2.09
CA CYS A 20 0.02 7.99 -3.45
C CYS A 20 1.47 8.48 -3.45
N ARG A 21 2.39 7.69 -4.02
CA ARG A 21 3.78 8.09 -4.22
C ARG A 21 4.25 7.65 -5.60
N PHE A 22 5.13 8.44 -6.20
CA PHE A 22 5.83 8.02 -7.40
C PHE A 22 6.90 7.00 -7.02
N MET A 23 6.87 5.82 -7.64
CA MET A 23 7.85 4.77 -7.38
C MET A 23 9.07 4.94 -8.28
N GLY A 24 10.27 4.83 -7.70
CA GLY A 24 11.52 4.90 -8.46
C GLY A 24 11.78 3.63 -9.26
N ARG A 25 12.49 3.73 -10.40
CA ARG A 25 12.86 2.56 -11.23
C ARG A 25 13.68 1.53 -10.44
N ASP A 26 14.53 1.99 -9.52
CA ASP A 26 15.35 1.15 -8.66
C ASP A 26 14.51 0.32 -7.66
N GLU A 27 13.35 0.83 -7.23
CA GLU A 27 12.42 0.05 -6.39
C GLU A 27 11.93 -1.19 -7.15
N PHE A 28 11.68 -1.08 -8.46
CA PHE A 28 11.26 -2.19 -9.32
C PHE A 28 12.37 -3.22 -9.56
N ALA A 29 13.63 -2.79 -9.66
CA ALA A 29 14.77 -3.69 -9.83
C ALA A 29 14.96 -4.62 -8.61
N ARG A 30 14.80 -4.07 -7.40
CA ARG A 30 14.89 -4.82 -6.14
C ARG A 30 13.85 -5.94 -6.01
N TRP A 31 12.67 -5.82 -6.62
CA TRP A 31 11.65 -6.87 -6.57
C TRP A 31 12.09 -8.19 -7.21
N ARG A 32 13.02 -8.15 -8.16
CA ARG A 32 13.51 -9.35 -8.86
C ARG A 32 14.43 -10.21 -8.01
N GLU A 33 14.99 -9.65 -6.93
CA GLU A 33 16.01 -10.30 -6.08
C GLU A 33 15.45 -10.76 -4.73
N LEU A 34 14.16 -10.54 -4.46
CA LEU A 34 13.53 -11.09 -3.27
C LEU A 34 13.44 -12.61 -3.43
N PRO A 35 13.98 -13.41 -2.49
CA PRO A 35 13.76 -14.84 -2.50
C PRO A 35 12.26 -15.07 -2.35
N SER A 36 11.68 -15.76 -3.32
CA SER A 36 10.37 -16.38 -3.17
C SER A 36 10.45 -17.27 -1.93
N GLY A 37 9.86 -16.82 -0.83
CA GLY A 37 9.43 -17.71 0.25
C GLY A 37 8.24 -18.52 -0.23
#